data_AF-A0A376KU65-F1
#
_entry.id   AF-A0A376KU65-F1
#
_cell.length_a   1.000
_cell.length_b   1.000
_cell.length_c   1.000
_cell.angle_alpha   90.00
_cell.angle_beta   90.00
_cell.angle_gamma   90.00
#
_symmetry.space_group_name_H-M   'P 1'
#
loop_
_entity.id
_entity.type
_entity.pdbx_description
1 polymer ?
#
loop_
_entity_poly.entity_id
_entity_poly.type
_entity_poly.pdbx_seq_one_letter_code
_entity_poly.pdbx_strand_id
1 'polypeptide(L)' 'MSDWNPSLYLHFAAERSRPAVELLARVPLENIEYVADLGCGPGNSTALLNQRWPAARITGIDSSPADDC' A
#
# COMPACT_ATOMS: atom_id res chain seq x y z
N MET A 1 28.15 10.67 -2.97
CA MET A 1 26.90 9.86 -2.94
C MET A 1 26.37 9.90 -1.53
N SER A 2 25.33 10.69 -1.27
CA SER A 2 24.44 10.58 -0.10
C SER A 2 23.47 11.76 -0.11
N ASP A 3 22.44 11.74 -0.96
CA ASP A 3 21.35 12.72 -0.91
C ASP A 3 19.98 12.04 -0.69
N TRP A 4 19.96 10.90 0.01
CA TRP A 4 18.70 10.33 0.46
C TRP A 4 18.27 11.00 1.77
N ASN A 5 17.23 11.83 1.69
CA ASN A 5 16.61 12.44 2.87
C ASN A 5 15.25 11.77 3.15
N PRO A 6 15.18 10.85 4.14
CA PRO A 6 13.94 10.18 4.51
C PRO A 6 12.84 11.16 4.94
N SER A 7 13.23 12.26 5.59
CA SER A 7 12.27 13.27 6.05
C SER A 7 11.63 14.02 4.89
N LEU A 8 12.40 14.32 3.83
CA LEU A 8 11.86 14.90 2.60
C LEU A 8 11.00 13.89 1.85
N TYR A 9 11.39 12.61 1.86
CA TYR A 9 10.54 11.55 1.34
C TYR A 9 9.20 11.53 2.10
N LEU A 10 9.20 11.46 3.42
CA LEU A 10 7.96 11.41 4.23
C LEU A 10 7.10 12.67 4.16
N HIS A 11 7.67 13.82 3.78
CA HIS A 11 6.94 15.10 3.67
C HIS A 11 5.67 15.01 2.81
N PHE A 12 5.70 14.19 1.75
CA PHE A 12 4.57 14.00 0.83
C PHE A 12 3.87 12.64 1.00
N ALA A 13 4.01 11.99 2.16
CA ALA A 13 3.43 10.67 2.37
C ALA A 13 1.89 10.68 2.23
N ALA A 14 1.23 11.73 2.70
CA ALA A 14 -0.22 11.87 2.60
C ALA A 14 -0.68 11.99 1.14
N GLU A 15 -0.03 12.85 0.37
CA GLU A 15 -0.32 13.07 -1.05
C GLU A 15 -0.06 11.82 -1.88
N ARG A 16 0.99 11.05 -1.56
CA ARG A 16 1.30 9.78 -2.24
C ARG A 16 0.31 8.67 -1.93
N SER A 17 -0.22 8.61 -0.72
CA SER A 17 -1.21 7.59 -0.34
C SER A 17 -2.62 7.94 -0.82
N ARG A 18 -2.92 9.21 -1.10
CA ARG A 18 -4.26 9.68 -1.49
C ARG A 18 -4.86 8.92 -2.68
N PRO A 19 -4.16 8.67 -3.81
CA PRO A 19 -4.74 7.91 -4.91
C PRO A 19 -5.17 6.48 -4.52
N ALA A 20 -4.37 5.80 -3.69
CA ALA A 20 -4.69 4.46 -3.21
C ALA A 20 -5.92 4.46 -2.29
N VAL A 21 -6.01 5.44 -1.37
CA VAL A 21 -7.17 5.62 -0.49
C VAL A 21 -8.45 5.88 -1.31
N GLU A 22 -8.39 6.79 -2.28
CA GLU A 22 -9.55 7.13 -3.11
C GLU A 22 -9.97 5.97 -4.03
N LEU A 23 -9.03 5.15 -4.49
CA LEU A 23 -9.34 3.94 -5.27
C LEU A 23 -10.01 2.88 -4.39
N LEU A 24 -9.45 2.59 -3.22
CA LEU A 24 -10.00 1.59 -2.29
C LEU A 24 -11.42 1.95 -1.85
N ALA A 25 -11.72 3.23 -1.64
CA ALA A 25 -13.05 3.71 -1.31
C ALA A 25 -14.12 3.43 -2.38
N ARG A 26 -13.71 3.14 -3.62
CA ARG A 26 -14.62 2.81 -4.73
C ARG A 26 -14.89 1.31 -4.87
N VAL A 27 -14.27 0.45 -4.06
CA VAL A 27 -14.51 -1.00 -4.10
C VAL A 27 -15.72 -1.35 -3.23
N PRO A 28 -16.87 -1.75 -3.81
CA PRO A 28 -18.12 -1.94 -3.06
C PRO A 28 -18.21 -3.34 -2.46
N LEU A 29 -17.13 -3.80 -1.82
CA LEU A 29 -17.03 -5.12 -1.22
C LEU A 29 -16.77 -4.99 0.28
N GLU A 30 -17.59 -5.68 1.07
CA GLU A 30 -17.53 -5.63 2.54
C GLU A 30 -16.79 -6.83 3.11
N ASN A 31 -17.09 -8.03 2.61
CA ASN A 31 -16.51 -9.28 3.09
C ASN A 31 -15.59 -9.87 2.00
N ILE A 32 -14.29 -9.74 2.22
CA ILE A 32 -13.25 -10.27 1.33
C ILE A 32 -12.40 -11.27 2.11
N GLU A 33 -12.19 -12.45 1.53
CA GLU A 33 -11.31 -13.47 2.10
C GLU A 33 -9.87 -13.34 1.62
N TYR A 34 -9.67 -12.90 0.37
CA TYR A 34 -8.35 -12.84 -0.28
C TYR A 34 -8.16 -11.53 -1.04
N VAL A 35 -7.00 -10.90 -0.86
CA VAL A 35 -6.60 -9.67 -1.55
C VAL A 35 -5.21 -9.85 -2.13
N ALA A 36 -5.03 -9.45 -3.39
CA ALA A 36 -3.71 -9.31 -4.00
C ALA A 36 -3.41 -7.82 -4.21
N ASP A 37 -2.28 -7.35 -3.66
CA ASP A 37 -1.78 -5.99 -3.86
C ASP A 37 -0.64 -6.01 -4.87
N LEU A 38 -0.90 -5.56 -6.10
CA LEU A 38 0.04 -5.61 -7.21
C LEU A 38 0.86 -4.31 -7.27
N GLY A 39 2.18 -4.41 -7.18
CA GLY A 39 3.07 -3.26 -7.04
C GLY A 39 3.01 -2.67 -5.63
N CYS A 40 3.03 -3.52 -4.61
CA CYS A 40 2.86 -3.14 -3.22
C CYS A 40 4.01 -2.27 -2.67
N GLY A 41 5.18 -2.29 -3.33
CA GLY A 41 6.36 -1.51 -2.97
C GLY A 41 6.70 -1.64 -1.47
N PRO A 42 6.94 -0.53 -0.74
CA PRO A 42 7.25 -0.60 0.69
C PRO A 42 6.02 -0.84 1.59
N GLY A 43 4.90 -1.33 1.05
CA GLY A 43 3.74 -1.79 1.83
C GLY A 43 2.69 -0.73 2.20
N ASN A 44 2.78 0.51 1.69
CA ASN A 44 1.81 1.57 2.03
C ASN A 44 0.38 1.23 1.60
N SER A 45 0.19 0.72 0.38
CA SER A 45 -1.11 0.27 -0.12
C SER A 45 -1.60 -0.97 0.62
N THR A 46 -0.69 -1.90 0.93
CA THR A 46 -0.99 -3.13 1.66
C THR A 46 -1.53 -2.82 3.07
N ALA A 47 -0.98 -1.81 3.73
CA ALA A 47 -1.47 -1.35 5.03
C ALA A 47 -2.92 -0.81 4.96
N LEU A 48 -3.28 -0.09 3.89
CA LEU A 48 -4.65 0.39 3.67
C LEU A 48 -5.63 -0.79 3.48
N LEU A 49 -5.21 -1.81 2.73
CA LEU A 49 -6.02 -3.01 2.50
C LEU A 49 -6.23 -3.79 3.81
N ASN A 50 -5.18 -3.94 4.62
CA ASN A 50 -5.27 -4.56 5.96
C ASN A 50 -6.20 -3.78 6.90
N GLN A 51 -6.19 -2.45 6.86
CA GLN A 51 -7.12 -1.64 7.65
C GLN A 51 -8.57 -1.81 7.19
N ARG A 52 -8.81 -1.91 5.88
CA ARG A 52 -10.17 -2.04 5.33
C ARG A 52 -10.76 -3.42 5.52
N TRP A 53 -9.96 -4.47 5.32
CA TRP A 53 -10.37 -5.86 5.43
C TRP A 53 -9.42 -6.64 6.36
N PRO A 54 -9.50 -6.41 7.68
CA PRO A 54 -8.56 -6.98 8.65
C PRO A 54 -8.60 -8.51 8.78
N ALA A 55 -9.69 -9.14 8.31
CA ALA A 55 -9.83 -10.60 8.29
C ALA A 55 -9.38 -11.22 6.96
N ALA A 56 -9.09 -10.43 5.93
CA ALA A 56 -8.66 -10.94 4.64
C ALA A 56 -7.21 -11.43 4.71
N ARG A 57 -6.91 -12.50 3.98
CA ARG A 57 -5.52 -12.87 3.70
C ARG A 57 -5.01 -12.02 2.54
N ILE A 58 -4.06 -11.14 2.82
CA ILE A 58 -3.49 -10.20 1.86
C ILE A 58 -2.14 -10.73 1.37
N THR A 59 -1.91 -10.66 0.06
CA THR A 59 -0.63 -11.03 -0.58
C THR A 59 -0.12 -9.84 -1.39
N GLY A 60 1.01 -9.27 -0.96
CA GLY A 60 1.74 -8.27 -1.73
C GLY A 60 2.58 -8.93 -2.81
N ILE A 61 2.60 -8.33 -4.00
CA ILE A 61 3.42 -8.78 -5.12
C ILE A 61 4.15 -7.56 -5.68
N ASP A 62 5.48 -7.55 -5.59
CA ASP A 62 6.32 -6.56 -6.26
C ASP A 62 7.38 -7.25 -7.13
N SER A 63 7.83 -6.55 -8.17
CA SER A 63 8.91 -6.99 -9.06
C SER A 63 10.28 -6.50 -8.58
N SER A 64 10.30 -5.52 -7.68
CA SER A 64 11.49 -4.97 -7.05
C SER A 64 11.99 -5.89 -5.93
N PRO A 65 13.24 -6.39 -5.99
CA PRO A 65 13.81 -7.19 -4.91
C PRO A 65 14.07 -6.39 -3.62
N ALA A 66 14.02 -5.06 -3.70
CA ALA A 66 14.30 -4.16 -2.58
C ALA A 66 13.07 -3.82 -1.75
N ASP A 67 11.88 -4.15 -2.25
CA ASP A 67 10.60 -3.85 -1.63
C ASP A 67 10.05 -5.14 -0.99
N ASP A 68 10.02 -5.16 0.33
CA ASP A 68 9.49 -6.28 1.12
C ASP A 68 8.04 -5.94 1.50
N CYS A 69 7.10 -6.69 0.93
CA CYS A 69 5.69 -6.73 1.31
C CYS A 69 5.46 -8.02 2.13
#